data_AF-A0A7J4GSG7-F1
#
_entry.id   AF-A0A7J4GSG7-F1
#
_cell.length_a   1.000
_cell.length_b   1.000
_cell.length_c   1.000
_cell.angle_alpha   90.00
_cell.angle_beta   90.00
_cell.angle_gamma   90.00
#
_symmetry.space_group_name_H-M   'P 1'
#
loop_
_entity.id
_entity.type
_entity.pdbx_description
1 polymer ?
#
loop_
_entity_poly.entity_id
_entity_poly.type
_entity_poly.pdbx_seq_one_letter_code
_entity_poly.pdbx_strand_id
1 'polypeptide(L)'
;MTMTGLAKAMGQAMVAITEEDCTGCDLCIPFCPFEALLPLAVNTREKGKRPVIVVEKSCVGCLSCIGSCPTGALFEVSIPIDSKVSPLMNPSSQYLTEIVERFSKQAISWPKPKK
;
A
#
# COMPACT_ATOMS: atom_id res chain seq x y z
N MET A 1 15.27 -13.70 33.18
CA MET A 1 15.66 -13.64 31.76
C MET A 1 14.38 -13.51 30.95
N THR A 2 13.95 -12.27 30.72
CA THR A 2 12.69 -11.93 30.04
C THR A 2 12.84 -12.16 28.54
N MET A 3 12.13 -13.15 28.01
CA MET A 3 12.00 -13.39 26.57
C MET A 3 11.16 -12.27 25.95
N THR A 4 11.77 -11.13 25.60
CA THR A 4 11.17 -10.15 24.71
C THR A 4 11.28 -10.65 23.27
N GLY A 5 10.48 -11.67 22.95
CA GLY A 5 10.19 -12.06 21.59
C GLY A 5 9.20 -11.06 21.02
N LEU A 6 9.68 -9.95 20.45
CA LEU A 6 8.88 -9.16 19.52
C LEU A 6 8.63 -10.03 18.29
N ALA A 7 7.51 -10.75 18.31
CA ALA A 7 6.95 -11.39 17.14
C ALA A 7 6.68 -10.28 16.11
N LYS A 8 7.55 -10.21 15.09
CA LYS A 8 7.39 -9.33 13.93
C LYS A 8 6.16 -9.80 13.16
N ALA A 9 5.00 -9.29 13.53
CA ALA A 9 3.73 -9.61 12.91
C ALA A 9 3.70 -9.03 11.49
N MET A 10 3.45 -9.88 10.50
CA MET A 10 3.07 -9.47 9.14
C MET A 10 1.68 -8.81 9.20
N GLY A 11 1.65 -7.49 9.31
CA GLY A 11 0.48 -6.64 9.20
C GLY A 11 0.69 -5.62 8.09
N GLN A 12 -0.39 -5.26 7.37
CA GLN A 12 -0.49 -4.23 6.35
C GLN A 12 0.40 -3.07 6.74
N ALA A 13 1.41 -2.88 5.91
CA ALA A 13 2.20 -1.68 5.93
C ALA A 13 1.29 -0.47 5.64
N MET A 14 1.61 0.68 6.19
CA MET A 14 1.17 1.95 5.64
C MET A 14 2.39 2.79 5.27
N VAL A 15 2.16 3.86 4.53
CA VAL A 15 3.20 4.81 4.20
C VAL A 15 3.01 6.04 5.06
N ALA A 16 4.09 6.52 5.67
CA ALA A 16 4.15 7.78 6.39
C ALA A 16 5.10 8.74 5.68
N ILE A 17 4.95 10.04 5.95
CA ILE A 17 5.79 11.10 5.39
C ILE A 17 6.49 11.82 6.54
N THR A 18 7.80 11.96 6.42
CA THR A 18 8.61 12.85 7.23
C THR A 18 8.40 14.28 6.72
N GLU A 19 7.72 15.13 7.49
CA GLU A 19 7.31 16.46 7.03
C GLU A 19 8.51 17.36 6.74
N GLU A 20 9.60 17.24 7.49
CA GLU A 20 10.83 18.01 7.33
C GLU A 20 11.56 17.71 6.00
N ASP A 21 11.49 16.47 5.53
CA ASP A 21 12.19 16.02 4.32
C ASP A 21 11.32 16.11 3.05
N CYS A 22 10.00 16.28 3.22
CA CYS A 22 9.07 16.39 2.10
C CYS A 22 9.25 17.72 1.39
N THR A 23 9.62 17.76 0.12
CA THR A 23 9.82 19.04 -0.60
C THR A 23 8.54 19.62 -1.22
N GLY A 24 7.42 18.88 -1.17
CA GLY A 24 6.19 19.25 -1.89
C GLY A 24 6.36 19.18 -3.41
N CYS A 25 7.17 18.24 -3.91
CA CYS A 25 7.44 18.08 -5.34
C CYS A 25 6.34 17.33 -6.12
N ASP A 26 5.34 16.78 -5.42
CA ASP A 26 4.17 16.08 -5.97
C ASP A 26 4.47 14.82 -6.81
N LEU A 27 5.74 14.40 -6.91
CA LEU A 27 6.17 13.24 -7.70
C LEU A 27 5.54 11.92 -7.24
N CYS A 28 5.19 11.81 -5.96
CA CYS A 28 4.63 10.59 -5.38
C CYS A 28 3.14 10.37 -5.67
N ILE A 29 2.41 11.44 -6.01
CA ILE A 29 0.97 11.41 -6.26
C ILE A 29 0.61 10.45 -7.42
N PRO A 30 1.21 10.57 -8.63
CA PRO A 30 0.87 9.69 -9.75
C PRO A 30 1.31 8.22 -9.54
N PHE A 31 2.22 7.95 -8.60
CA PHE A 31 2.65 6.59 -8.26
C PHE A 31 1.71 5.89 -7.29
N CYS A 32 0.73 6.59 -6.72
CA CYS A 32 -0.26 6.00 -5.83
C CYS A 32 -1.48 5.52 -6.62
N PRO A 33 -1.63 4.20 -6.88
CA PRO A 33 -2.80 3.69 -7.59
C PRO A 33 -4.11 3.80 -6.80
N PHE A 34 -4.02 4.13 -5.50
CA PHE A 34 -5.17 4.28 -4.59
C PHE A 34 -5.45 5.75 -4.25
N GLU A 35 -4.76 6.70 -4.90
CA GLU A 35 -4.97 8.14 -4.70
C GLU A 35 -4.89 8.57 -3.22
N ALA A 36 -4.06 7.88 -2.44
CA ALA A 36 -3.90 8.12 -1.01
C ALA A 36 -2.93 9.27 -0.69
N LEU A 37 -2.24 9.82 -1.68
CA LEU A 37 -1.30 10.93 -1.53
C LEU A 37 -1.92 12.19 -2.10
N LEU A 38 -2.13 13.20 -1.26
CA LEU A 38 -2.74 14.46 -1.67
C LEU A 38 -1.89 15.66 -1.22
N PRO A 39 -1.84 16.75 -2.00
CA PRO A 39 -1.23 17.97 -1.53
C PRO A 39 -2.07 18.58 -0.41
N LEU A 40 -1.41 19.09 0.63
CA LEU A 40 -2.10 19.78 1.72
C LEU A 40 -2.76 21.07 1.21
N ALA A 41 -4.03 21.28 1.55
CA ALA A 41 -4.79 22.43 1.09
C ALA A 41 -4.23 23.78 1.58
N VAL A 42 -3.63 23.77 2.77
CA VAL A 42 -2.98 24.94 3.38
C VAL A 42 -1.47 24.71 3.37
N ASN A 43 -0.72 25.72 2.96
CA ASN A 43 0.72 25.66 3.07
C ASN A 43 1.14 25.95 4.53
N THR A 44 1.62 24.93 5.23
CA THR A 44 2.10 25.05 6.61
C THR A 44 3.50 25.66 6.71
N ARG A 45 4.16 25.90 5.57
CA ARG A 45 5.51 26.44 5.51
C ARG A 45 5.48 27.93 5.20
N GLU A 46 6.27 28.71 5.93
CA GLU A 46 6.45 30.16 5.68
C GLU A 46 6.98 30.44 4.26
N LYS A 47 7.82 29.54 3.73
CA LYS A 47 8.38 29.58 2.37
C LYS A 47 8.43 28.17 1.80
N GLY A 48 7.98 28.00 0.55
CA GLY A 48 8.08 26.73 -0.18
C GLY A 48 6.74 26.23 -0.73
N LYS A 49 6.76 25.02 -1.30
CA LYS A 49 5.56 24.33 -1.77
C LYS A 49 4.82 23.69 -0.59
N ARG A 50 3.51 23.52 -0.76
CA ARG A 50 2.67 22.77 0.19
C ARG A 50 3.18 21.33 0.31
N PRO A 51 3.22 20.76 1.53
CA PRO A 51 3.62 19.37 1.71
C PRO A 51 2.54 18.41 1.15
N VAL A 52 2.95 17.17 0.92
CA VAL A 52 2.03 16.07 0.59
C VAL A 52 1.67 15.36 1.90
N ILE A 53 0.41 14.92 2.01
CA ILE A 53 -0.09 14.11 3.12
C ILE A 53 -0.55 12.74 2.64
N VAL A 54 -0.54 11.77 3.56
CA VAL A 54 -1.13 10.45 3.34
C VAL A 54 -2.54 10.43 3.92
N VAL A 55 -3.52 10.13 3.07
CA VAL A 55 -4.90 9.87 3.45
C VAL A 55 -4.99 8.42 3.91
N GLU A 56 -4.93 8.22 5.22
CA GLU A 56 -4.86 6.89 5.86
C GLU A 56 -5.94 5.93 5.36
N LYS A 57 -7.19 6.41 5.28
CA LYS A 57 -8.35 5.62 4.81
C LYS A 57 -8.21 5.06 3.39
N SER A 58 -7.33 5.63 2.57
CA SER A 58 -7.10 5.21 1.18
C SER A 58 -5.76 4.47 1.01
N CYS A 59 -4.89 4.50 2.02
CA CYS A 59 -3.58 3.89 1.95
C CYS A 59 -3.67 2.40 2.29
N VAL A 60 -3.48 1.53 1.28
CA VAL A 60 -3.51 0.06 1.48
C VAL A 60 -2.13 -0.56 1.73
N GLY A 61 -1.07 0.26 1.80
CA GLY A 61 0.28 -0.28 2.02
C GLY A 61 0.94 -0.92 0.81
N CYS A 62 0.61 -0.52 -0.42
CA CYS A 62 1.22 -1.10 -1.63
C CYS A 62 2.69 -0.70 -1.83
N LEU A 63 3.18 0.32 -1.10
CA LEU A 63 4.55 0.83 -1.12
C LEU A 63 5.07 1.37 -2.46
N SER A 64 4.25 1.42 -3.52
CA SER A 64 4.63 1.90 -4.85
C SER A 64 5.17 3.33 -4.87
N CYS A 65 4.72 4.19 -3.94
CA CYS A 65 5.13 5.59 -3.89
C CYS A 65 6.51 5.80 -3.22
N ILE A 66 7.01 4.88 -2.39
CA ILE A 66 8.25 5.11 -1.62
C ILE A 66 9.43 5.38 -2.56
N GLY A 67 9.59 4.57 -3.61
CA GLY A 67 10.68 4.73 -4.58
C GLY A 67 10.60 5.98 -5.46
N SER A 68 9.47 6.69 -5.47
CA SER A 68 9.30 7.94 -6.24
C SER A 68 9.84 9.17 -5.51
N CYS A 69 10.12 9.05 -4.21
CA CYS A 69 10.56 10.18 -3.40
C CYS A 69 12.07 10.43 -3.58
N PRO A 70 12.49 11.57 -4.18
CA PRO A 70 13.92 11.85 -4.36
C PRO A 70 14.64 12.16 -3.04
N THR A 71 13.92 12.61 -2.01
CA THR A 71 14.48 12.92 -0.69
C THR A 71 14.39 11.76 0.30
N GLY A 72 13.68 10.68 -0.04
CA GLY A 72 13.44 9.58 0.89
C GLY A 72 12.47 9.92 2.03
N ALA A 73 11.68 10.98 1.90
CA ALA A 73 10.72 11.41 2.93
C ALA A 73 9.55 10.42 3.16
N LEU A 74 9.30 9.49 2.24
CA LEU A 74 8.26 8.46 2.36
C LEU A 74 8.87 7.19 2.95
N PHE A 75 8.26 6.65 4.00
CA PHE A 75 8.73 5.42 4.65
C PHE A 75 7.58 4.49 5.03
N GLU A 76 7.91 3.20 5.15
CA GLU A 76 6.99 2.15 5.58
C GLU A 76 6.79 2.19 7.09
N VAL A 77 5.54 2.20 7.54
CA VAL A 77 5.14 1.98 8.94
C VAL A 77 4.38 0.68 9.06
N SER A 78 4.78 -0.16 10.02
CA SER A 78 4.03 -1.38 10.34
C SER A 78 2.80 -1.02 11.14
N ILE A 79 1.61 -1.15 10.54
CA ILE A 79 0.36 -1.12 11.30
C ILE A 79 -0.04 -2.56 11.60
N PRO A 80 -0.38 -2.91 12.85
CA PRO A 80 -0.90 -4.24 13.12
C PRO A 80 -2.27 -4.36 12.46
N ILE A 81 -2.39 -5.14 11.39
CA ILE A 81 -3.62 -5.88 11.16
C ILE A 81 -3.52 -7.08 12.07
N ASP A 82 -4.51 -7.27 12.93
CA ASP A 82 -4.64 -8.55 13.61
C ASP A 82 -5.00 -9.61 12.55
N SER A 83 -4.00 -10.31 12.05
CA SER A 83 -4.13 -11.39 11.06
C SER A 83 -5.04 -12.52 11.54
N LYS A 84 -5.27 -12.60 12.87
CA LYS A 84 -6.13 -13.59 13.54
C LYS A 84 -7.59 -13.56 13.09
N VAL A 85 -8.07 -12.46 12.51
CA VAL A 85 -9.45 -12.32 11.98
C VAL A 85 -9.54 -12.43 10.45
N SER A 86 -8.44 -12.77 9.76
CA SER A 86 -8.50 -12.94 8.31
C SER A 86 -9.42 -14.11 7.93
N PRO A 87 -10.41 -13.93 7.02
CA PRO A 87 -11.20 -15.03 6.47
C PRO A 87 -10.34 -16.11 5.77
N LEU A 88 -9.11 -15.77 5.37
CA LEU A 88 -8.14 -16.73 4.85
C LEU A 88 -7.58 -17.66 5.92
N MET A 89 -7.59 -17.25 7.19
CA MET A 89 -7.16 -18.07 8.33
C MET A 89 -8.27 -19.04 8.80
N ASN A 90 -9.53 -18.78 8.44
CA ASN A 90 -10.63 -19.72 8.65
C ASN A 90 -11.53 -19.79 7.39
N PRO A 91 -11.12 -20.53 6.34
CA PRO A 91 -11.88 -20.64 5.11
C PRO A 91 -13.11 -21.52 5.34
N SER A 92 -14.20 -20.93 5.83
CA SER A 92 -15.46 -21.64 6.10
C SER A 92 -16.19 -22.11 4.83
N SER A 93 -15.69 -21.77 3.64
CA SER A 93 -16.20 -22.29 2.38
C SER A 93 -15.10 -22.27 1.32
N GLN A 94 -14.36 -23.37 1.19
CA GLN A 94 -13.52 -23.60 0.03
C GLN A 94 -14.44 -23.83 -1.17
N TYR A 95 -14.72 -22.77 -1.92
CA TYR A 95 -15.43 -22.88 -3.19
C TYR A 95 -14.56 -23.69 -4.16
N LEU A 96 -15.17 -24.63 -4.88
CA LEU A 96 -14.49 -25.41 -5.91
C LEU A 96 -13.97 -24.48 -7.01
N THR A 97 -12.66 -24.47 -7.22
CA THR A 97 -12.00 -23.69 -8.28
C THR A 97 -11.46 -24.60 -9.37
N GLU A 98 -11.61 -24.21 -10.63
CA GLU A 98 -10.98 -24.89 -11.76
C GLU A 98 -9.52 -24.44 -11.95
N ILE A 99 -8.64 -25.37 -12.32
CA ILE A 99 -7.24 -25.06 -12.63
C ILE A 99 -7.16 -24.43 -14.02
N VAL A 100 -6.60 -23.23 -14.13
CA VAL A 100 -6.34 -22.56 -15.42
C VAL A 100 -4.83 -22.55 -15.70
N GLU A 101 -4.39 -23.25 -16.73
CA GLU A 101 -2.99 -23.23 -17.17
C GLU A 101 -2.68 -21.91 -17.91
N ARG A 102 -2.07 -20.97 -17.18
CA ARG A 102 -1.75 -19.61 -17.67
C ARG A 102 -0.63 -19.54 -18.72
N PHE A 103 0.12 -20.62 -18.96
CA PHE A 103 1.28 -20.63 -19.86
C PHE A 103 1.11 -21.61 -21.04
N SER A 104 -0.10 -21.71 -21.60
CA SER A 104 -0.30 -22.34 -22.91
C SER A 104 -0.23 -21.30 -24.04
N LYS A 105 -0.01 -21.74 -25.29
CA LYS A 105 0.09 -20.86 -26.47
C LYS A 105 -1.18 -20.01 -26.75
N GLN A 106 -2.27 -20.22 -26.00
CA GLN A 106 -3.55 -19.50 -26.11
C GLN A 106 -3.91 -18.67 -24.86
N ALA A 107 -3.01 -18.57 -23.87
CA ALA A 107 -3.33 -18.07 -22.53
C ALA A 107 -3.20 -16.56 -22.30
N ILE A 108 -3.34 -15.72 -23.35
CA ILE A 108 -3.39 -14.24 -23.20
C ILE A 108 -4.83 -13.71 -23.20
N SER A 109 -5.84 -14.58 -23.38
CA SER A 109 -7.25 -14.18 -23.45
C SER A 109 -8.06 -14.94 -22.41
N TRP A 110 -8.86 -14.21 -21.62
CA TRP A 110 -9.93 -14.81 -20.83
C TRP A 110 -10.85 -15.64 -21.74
N PRO A 111 -11.29 -16.84 -21.31
CA PRO A 111 -12.28 -17.61 -22.05
C PRO A 111 -13.56 -16.78 -22.14
N LYS A 112 -14.01 -16.45 -23.36
CA LYS A 112 -15.27 -15.73 -23.54
C LYS A 112 -16.43 -16.64 -23.11
N PRO A 113 -17.42 -16.14 -22.35
CA PRO A 113 -18.60 -16.93 -22.02
C PRO A 113 -19.27 -17.39 -23.33
N LYS A 114 -19.52 -18.70 -23.45
CA LYS A 114 -20.27 -19.24 -24.58
C LYS A 114 -21.72 -18.72 -24.47
N LYS A 115 -22.22 -18.14 -25.55
CA LYS A 115 -23.63 -17.73 -25.68
C LYS A 115 -24.57 -18.92 -25.52
#